data_AF-A0A2H0EPY3-F1
#
_entry.id   AF-A0A2H0EPY3-F1
#
_cell.length_a   1.000
_cell.length_b   1.000
_cell.length_c   1.000
_cell.angle_alpha   90.00
_cell.angle_beta   90.00
_cell.angle_gamma   90.00
#
_symmetry.space_group_name_H-M   'P 1'
#
loop_
_entity.id
_entity.type
_entity.pdbx_description
1 polymer ?
#
loop_
_entity_poly.entity_id
_entity_poly.type
_entity_poly.pdbx_seq_one_letter_code
_entity_poly.pdbx_strand_id
1 'polypeptide(L)'
;MDPDLTGSWEGAPPSLLAASRRDRRWAQGNLQHGGVIGAAGLRWPSRTHMAIGIGSYLMSPIWLTMLVVGVALTIQASLVQPDYFPQLHQLFPVWPWFDRDRMTALLAVAAGLLLFPKALGLAEALADRARRRALGGGAAIMASGAVELAASTLLAPAQMLMQCRHVAEIVLGRDAGWSPQARDGAALPWSQAWRAHGGHATLGAGIAAALAATQPQVLVWLSPVLAGLMLAPWLSRLSGQTRAGSALRAAGLLRTVEEIAAPPLAQAADAASAQIAAASAQGLADLIDDAWLAAGHTAMLGDRADAPGVRLPSITAAAKIAAADGPAQALEWLDAHERLALVDEAALLAAWRGGGKAPVIALAASR
;
A
#
# COMPACT_ATOMS: atom_id res chain seq x y z
N MET A 1 7.34 6.17 -10.98
CA MET A 1 6.49 6.26 -12.18
C MET A 1 7.18 7.23 -13.11
N ASP A 2 7.34 6.84 -14.36
CA ASP A 2 7.84 7.73 -15.40
C ASP A 2 6.78 8.83 -15.61
N PRO A 3 7.12 10.13 -15.44
CA PRO A 3 6.17 11.23 -15.63
C PRO A 3 5.62 11.30 -17.06
N ASP A 4 6.28 10.63 -18.02
CA ASP A 4 5.88 10.62 -19.43
C ASP A 4 4.93 9.47 -19.79
N LEU A 5 4.63 8.55 -18.85
CA LEU A 5 3.64 7.48 -19.05
C LEU A 5 2.21 8.05 -18.99
N THR A 6 1.80 8.72 -20.07
CA THR A 6 0.42 9.11 -20.29
C THR A 6 -0.47 7.88 -20.52
N GLY A 7 -1.69 7.89 -19.97
CA GLY A 7 -2.70 6.85 -20.23
C GLY A 7 -2.82 5.73 -19.18
N SER A 8 -1.95 5.70 -18.16
CA SER A 8 -2.18 4.86 -16.97
C SER A 8 -2.89 5.65 -15.88
N TRP A 9 -4.08 5.20 -15.48
CA TRP A 9 -4.89 5.81 -14.41
C TRP A 9 -4.96 4.90 -13.17
N GLU A 10 -3.86 4.21 -12.86
CA GLU A 10 -3.79 3.37 -11.67
C GLU A 10 -3.86 4.24 -10.39
N GLY A 11 -4.87 3.98 -9.56
CA GLY A 11 -5.05 4.69 -8.30
C GLY A 11 -3.93 4.43 -7.29
N ALA A 12 -3.59 5.46 -6.51
CA ALA A 12 -2.71 5.30 -5.36
C ALA A 12 -3.42 4.49 -4.25
N PRO A 13 -2.66 3.80 -3.37
CA PRO A 13 -3.23 3.10 -2.23
C PRO A 13 -3.95 4.09 -1.31
N PRO A 14 -5.14 3.74 -0.78
CA PRO A 14 -5.97 4.69 -0.06
C PRO A 14 -5.48 5.00 1.36
N SER A 15 -4.38 4.41 1.84
CA SER A 15 -3.83 4.68 3.18
C SER A 15 -2.38 4.24 3.28
N LEU A 16 -1.68 4.70 4.32
CA LEU A 16 -0.31 4.29 4.65
C LEU A 16 -0.18 2.76 4.79
N LEU A 17 -1.14 2.08 5.41
CA LEU A 17 -1.11 0.61 5.54
C LEU A 17 -1.37 -0.11 4.23
N ALA A 18 -2.23 0.44 3.35
CA ALA A 18 -2.39 -0.10 2.01
C ALA A 18 -1.10 0.07 1.18
N ALA A 19 -0.47 1.25 1.29
CA ALA A 19 0.82 1.52 0.65
C ALA A 19 1.92 0.58 1.17
N SER A 20 2.01 0.37 2.49
CA SER A 20 2.97 -0.52 3.13
C SER A 20 2.80 -1.98 2.69
N ARG A 21 1.57 -2.49 2.58
CA ARG A 21 1.31 -3.85 2.05
C ARG A 21 1.76 -4.01 0.61
N ARG A 22 1.50 -3.00 -0.23
CA ARG A 22 1.97 -2.98 -1.62
C ARG A 22 3.50 -2.92 -1.66
N ASP A 23 4.10 -2.06 -0.85
CA ASP A 23 5.54 -1.88 -0.74
C ASP A 23 6.24 -3.15 -0.27
N ARG A 24 5.63 -3.95 0.61
CA ARG A 24 6.16 -5.26 1.01
C ARG A 24 6.31 -6.23 -0.16
N ARG A 25 5.33 -6.28 -1.07
CA ARG A 25 5.41 -7.13 -2.28
C ARG A 25 6.52 -6.65 -3.20
N TRP A 26 6.66 -5.33 -3.35
CA TRP A 26 7.76 -4.73 -4.11
C TRP A 26 9.12 -4.99 -3.47
N ALA A 27 9.23 -4.93 -2.14
CA ALA A 27 10.44 -5.27 -1.39
C ALA A 27 10.84 -6.73 -1.64
N GLN A 28 9.88 -7.65 -1.59
CA GLN A 28 10.13 -9.06 -1.83
C GLN A 28 10.63 -9.33 -3.24
N GLY A 29 9.97 -8.78 -4.26
CA GLY A 29 10.42 -8.90 -5.65
C GLY A 29 11.82 -8.30 -5.86
N ASN A 30 12.08 -7.12 -5.29
CA ASN A 30 13.39 -6.48 -5.42
C ASN A 30 14.51 -7.24 -4.71
N LEU A 31 14.26 -7.79 -3.51
CA LEU A 31 15.24 -8.61 -2.79
C LEU A 31 15.50 -9.95 -3.48
N GLN A 32 14.51 -10.53 -4.16
CA GLN A 32 14.68 -11.74 -4.98
C GLN A 32 15.67 -11.52 -6.13
N HIS A 33 15.82 -10.29 -6.64
CA HIS A 33 16.85 -9.99 -7.64
C HIS A 33 18.27 -10.31 -7.16
N GLY A 34 18.52 -10.34 -5.85
CA GLY A 34 19.81 -10.76 -5.29
C GLY A 34 20.22 -12.18 -5.71
N GLY A 35 19.27 -13.08 -5.93
CA GLY A 35 19.54 -14.44 -6.40
C GLY A 35 19.90 -14.54 -7.89
N VAL A 36 19.55 -13.55 -8.71
CA VAL A 36 19.73 -13.58 -10.18
C VAL A 36 20.66 -12.49 -10.71
N ILE A 37 21.05 -11.51 -9.91
CA ILE A 37 21.92 -10.41 -10.32
C ILE A 37 23.28 -10.88 -10.86
N GLY A 38 23.72 -12.08 -10.44
CA GLY A 38 24.92 -12.76 -10.90
C GLY A 38 24.76 -13.57 -12.19
N ALA A 39 23.54 -13.81 -12.68
CA ALA A 39 23.26 -14.73 -13.78
C ALA A 39 24.01 -14.38 -15.07
N ALA A 40 24.42 -15.42 -15.81
CA ALA A 40 25.07 -15.25 -17.12
C ALA A 40 24.10 -14.59 -18.12
N GLY A 41 24.65 -13.80 -19.06
CA GLY A 41 23.86 -13.11 -20.10
C GLY A 41 23.28 -11.74 -19.70
N LEU A 42 23.29 -11.36 -18.41
CA LEU A 42 22.88 -10.01 -17.99
C LEU A 42 23.97 -8.96 -18.27
N ARG A 43 23.59 -7.90 -19.00
CA ARG A 43 24.44 -6.72 -19.24
C ARG A 43 24.58 -5.87 -17.98
N TRP A 44 25.67 -5.11 -17.86
CA TRP A 44 25.96 -4.30 -16.68
C TRP A 44 24.82 -3.32 -16.28
N PRO A 45 24.17 -2.59 -17.20
CA PRO A 45 23.07 -1.70 -16.83
C PRO A 45 21.89 -2.42 -16.15
N SER A 46 21.56 -3.63 -16.59
CA SER A 46 20.50 -4.45 -15.97
C SER A 46 20.88 -4.87 -14.55
N ARG A 47 22.16 -5.20 -14.32
CA ARG A 47 22.67 -5.52 -12.97
C ARG A 47 22.63 -4.30 -12.07
N THR A 48 23.02 -3.13 -12.59
CA THR A 48 22.94 -1.87 -11.85
C THR A 48 21.51 -1.54 -11.46
N HIS A 49 20.54 -1.73 -12.37
CA HIS A 49 19.13 -1.52 -12.07
C HIS A 49 18.63 -2.46 -10.94
N MET A 50 19.00 -3.75 -11.00
CA MET A 50 18.71 -4.72 -9.94
C MET A 50 19.37 -4.31 -8.61
N ALA A 51 20.64 -3.89 -8.63
CA ALA A 51 21.36 -3.45 -7.45
C ALA A 51 20.72 -2.21 -6.80
N ILE A 52 20.25 -1.26 -7.60
CA ILE A 52 19.52 -0.08 -7.12
C ILE A 52 18.20 -0.50 -6.47
N GLY A 53 17.45 -1.43 -7.08
CA GLY A 53 16.20 -1.96 -6.52
C GLY A 53 16.40 -2.71 -5.20
N ILE A 54 17.47 -3.49 -5.07
CA ILE A 54 17.86 -4.13 -3.79
C ILE A 54 18.24 -3.06 -2.77
N GLY A 55 19.12 -2.13 -3.18
CA GLY A 55 19.65 -1.07 -2.34
C GLY A 55 18.57 -0.16 -1.78
N SER A 56 17.52 0.16 -2.55
CA SER A 56 16.43 1.05 -2.10
C SER A 56 15.70 0.52 -0.86
N TYR A 57 15.62 -0.80 -0.69
CA TYR A 57 15.03 -1.40 0.53
C TYR A 57 16.06 -1.58 1.65
N LEU A 58 17.33 -1.83 1.33
CA LEU A 58 18.41 -1.94 2.33
C LEU A 58 18.78 -0.59 2.96
N MET A 59 18.48 0.54 2.32
CA MET A 59 18.72 1.87 2.88
C MET A 59 17.95 2.09 4.19
N SER A 60 16.76 1.51 4.37
CA SER A 60 16.00 1.66 5.62
C SER A 60 16.68 1.00 6.83
N PRO A 61 17.11 -0.28 6.77
CA PRO A 61 17.95 -0.88 7.81
C PRO A 61 19.27 -0.15 8.07
N ILE A 62 19.93 0.35 7.02
CA ILE A 62 21.17 1.13 7.15
C ILE A 62 20.89 2.44 7.90
N TRP A 63 19.82 3.14 7.55
CA TRP A 63 19.42 4.39 8.21
C TRP A 63 19.07 4.14 9.69
N LEU A 64 18.31 3.08 9.99
CA LEU A 64 18.01 2.69 11.37
C LEU A 64 19.30 2.38 12.16
N THR A 65 20.24 1.65 11.55
CA THR A 65 21.53 1.34 12.17
C THR A 65 22.32 2.61 12.46
N MET A 66 22.33 3.57 11.52
CA MET A 66 22.97 4.87 11.70
C MET A 66 22.36 5.65 12.87
N LEU A 67 21.03 5.64 13.03
CA LEU A 67 20.35 6.26 14.17
C LEU A 67 20.71 5.58 15.50
N VAL A 68 20.72 4.24 15.54
CA VAL A 68 21.09 3.47 16.74
C VAL A 68 22.54 3.74 17.14
N VAL A 69 23.47 3.69 16.18
CA VAL A 69 24.88 4.01 16.40
C VAL A 69 25.05 5.45 16.86
N GLY A 70 24.34 6.41 16.25
CA GLY A 70 24.36 7.81 16.66
C GLY A 70 23.91 8.01 18.11
N VAL A 71 22.83 7.35 18.52
CA VAL A 71 22.35 7.39 19.92
C VAL A 71 23.36 6.70 20.85
N ALA A 72 23.91 5.55 20.47
CA ALA A 72 24.90 4.83 21.27
C ALA A 72 26.18 5.65 21.49
N LEU A 73 26.70 6.29 20.44
CA LEU A 73 27.86 7.20 20.54
C LEU A 73 27.55 8.41 21.43
N THR A 74 26.34 8.95 21.32
CA THR A 74 25.88 10.06 22.17
C THR A 74 25.81 9.66 23.64
N ILE A 75 25.33 8.45 23.95
CA ILE A 75 25.35 7.90 25.31
C ILE A 75 26.79 7.65 25.78
N GLN A 76 27.62 7.02 24.95
CA GLN A 76 29.02 6.74 25.25
C GLN A 76 29.78 8.03 25.59
N ALA A 77 29.62 9.10 24.80
CA ALA A 77 30.25 10.38 25.03
C ALA A 77 29.79 11.05 26.34
N SER A 78 28.60 10.72 26.85
CA SER A 78 28.13 11.21 28.15
C SER A 78 28.64 10.39 29.35
N LEU A 79 29.06 9.14 29.12
CA LEU A 79 29.54 8.23 30.17
C LEU A 79 31.07 8.15 30.24
N VAL A 80 31.76 8.31 29.11
CA VAL A 80 33.22 8.21 29.00
C VAL A 80 33.80 9.62 29.06
N GLN A 81 34.58 9.89 30.11
CA GLN A 81 35.37 11.13 30.14
C GLN A 81 36.48 11.07 29.08
N PRO A 82 36.70 12.15 28.31
CA PRO A 82 37.82 12.19 27.37
C PRO A 82 39.13 11.97 28.11
N ASP A 83 39.91 10.97 27.69
CA ASP A 83 41.28 10.83 28.16
C ASP A 83 42.14 11.87 27.42
N TYR A 84 42.43 12.96 28.11
CA TYR A 84 43.24 14.03 27.54
C TYR A 84 44.71 13.66 27.45
N PHE A 85 45.19 12.63 28.18
CA PHE A 85 46.60 12.20 28.24
C PHE A 85 46.76 10.68 28.02
N PRO A 86 46.39 10.16 26.84
CA PRO A 86 46.41 8.73 26.56
C PRO A 86 47.81 8.08 26.50
N GLN A 87 48.88 8.89 26.51
CA GLN A 87 50.27 8.40 26.44
C GLN A 87 51.05 8.80 27.70
N LEU A 88 51.79 7.85 28.29
CA LEU A 88 52.79 8.17 29.30
C LEU A 88 53.85 9.10 28.66
N HIS A 89 54.09 10.24 29.31
CA HIS A 89 55.03 11.31 28.89
C HIS A 89 54.51 12.33 27.86
N GLN A 90 53.20 12.55 27.81
CA GLN A 90 52.60 13.64 27.04
C GLN A 90 52.68 14.99 27.77
N LEU A 91 53.25 16.01 27.12
CA LEU A 91 53.39 17.38 27.67
C LEU A 91 52.15 18.27 27.47
N PHE A 92 51.32 18.00 26.45
CA PHE A 92 50.15 18.82 26.09
C PHE A 92 48.90 17.95 25.91
N PRO A 93 47.71 18.33 26.41
CA PRO A 93 46.48 17.56 26.29
C PRO A 93 46.05 17.38 24.82
N VAL A 94 45.49 16.22 24.48
CA VAL A 94 44.78 15.99 23.22
C VAL A 94 43.32 16.40 23.43
N TRP A 95 42.96 17.58 22.93
CA TRP A 95 41.58 18.05 22.98
C TRP A 95 40.71 17.26 21.98
N PRO A 96 39.47 16.90 22.32
CA PRO A 96 38.50 16.40 21.35
C PRO A 96 38.22 17.46 20.27
N TRP A 97 38.35 17.10 18.99
CA TRP A 97 38.08 18.02 17.88
C TRP A 97 36.62 17.87 17.43
N PHE A 98 35.82 18.93 17.60
CA PHE A 98 34.47 19.03 17.05
C PHE A 98 34.46 20.06 15.92
N ASP A 99 34.60 19.61 14.68
CA ASP A 99 34.59 20.48 13.50
C ASP A 99 33.15 20.83 13.10
N ARG A 100 32.62 21.86 13.76
CA ARG A 100 31.26 22.37 13.54
C ARG A 100 31.02 22.72 12.08
N ASP A 101 31.98 23.34 11.41
CA ASP A 101 31.81 23.85 10.04
C ASP A 101 31.72 22.71 9.03
N ARG A 102 32.52 21.66 9.20
CA ARG A 102 32.39 20.45 8.37
C ARG A 102 31.08 19.71 8.63
N MET A 103 30.64 19.63 9.89
CA MET A 103 29.37 18.96 10.23
C MET A 103 28.17 19.72 9.67
N THR A 104 28.16 21.05 9.75
CA THR A 104 27.09 21.87 9.16
C THR A 104 27.12 21.83 7.63
N ALA A 105 28.29 21.84 7.01
CA ALA A 105 28.44 21.67 5.57
C ALA A 105 27.93 20.30 5.10
N LEU A 106 28.28 19.22 5.81
CA LEU A 106 27.80 17.87 5.51
C LEU A 106 26.27 17.79 5.63
N LEU A 107 25.70 18.37 6.69
CA LEU A 107 24.24 18.45 6.87
C LEU A 107 23.58 19.25 5.74
N ALA A 108 24.14 20.39 5.36
CA ALA A 108 23.59 21.23 4.28
C ALA A 108 23.64 20.50 2.92
N VAL A 109 24.72 19.80 2.61
CA VAL A 109 24.84 18.99 1.39
C VAL A 109 23.84 17.84 1.41
N ALA A 110 23.72 17.11 2.52
CA ALA A 110 22.78 16.01 2.65
C ALA A 110 21.32 16.47 2.54
N ALA A 111 20.95 17.55 3.23
CA ALA A 111 19.63 18.16 3.13
C ALA A 111 19.34 18.68 1.72
N GLY A 112 20.34 19.30 1.08
CA GLY A 112 20.27 19.75 -0.31
C GLY A 112 19.96 18.60 -1.26
N LEU A 113 20.74 17.50 -1.22
CA LEU A 113 20.51 16.32 -2.06
C LEU A 113 19.12 15.71 -1.82
N LEU A 114 18.67 15.66 -0.56
CA LEU A 114 17.37 15.08 -0.20
C LEU A 114 16.19 15.93 -0.68
N LEU A 115 16.29 17.26 -0.56
CA LEU A 115 15.20 18.19 -0.87
C LEU A 115 15.21 18.68 -2.32
N PHE A 116 16.32 18.52 -3.03
CA PHE A 116 16.49 19.02 -4.40
C PHE A 116 15.43 18.52 -5.38
N PRO A 117 15.07 17.21 -5.43
CA PRO A 117 14.01 16.74 -6.33
C PRO A 117 12.65 17.38 -6.05
N LYS A 118 12.33 17.61 -4.76
CA LYS A 118 11.09 18.29 -4.35
C LYS A 118 11.10 19.77 -4.76
N ALA A 119 12.25 20.43 -4.61
CA ALA A 119 12.43 21.82 -5.04
C ALA A 119 12.26 21.96 -6.57
N LEU A 120 12.78 21.02 -7.36
CA LEU A 120 12.58 20.99 -8.81
C LEU A 120 11.10 20.82 -9.19
N GLY A 121 10.38 19.89 -8.55
CA GLY A 121 8.96 19.69 -8.81
C GLY A 121 8.11 20.92 -8.45
N LEU A 122 8.44 21.61 -7.35
CA LEU A 122 7.79 22.88 -6.99
C LEU A 122 8.12 24.00 -7.98
N ALA A 123 9.38 24.11 -8.41
CA ALA A 123 9.80 25.10 -9.40
C ALA A 123 9.10 24.89 -10.75
N GLU A 124 9.01 23.64 -11.21
CA GLU A 124 8.30 23.24 -12.43
C GLU A 124 6.81 23.61 -12.35
N ALA A 125 6.13 23.24 -11.26
CA ALA A 125 4.73 23.58 -11.04
C ALA A 125 4.46 25.10 -10.95
N LEU A 126 5.42 25.88 -10.45
CA LEU A 126 5.33 27.35 -10.38
C LEU A 126 5.63 28.05 -11.70
N ALA A 127 6.52 27.47 -12.51
CA ALA A 127 6.91 27.99 -13.82
C ALA A 127 5.79 27.82 -14.87
N ASP A 128 5.09 26.69 -14.85
CA ASP A 128 3.94 26.45 -15.72
C ASP A 128 2.73 27.31 -15.31
N ARG A 129 2.39 28.30 -16.14
CA ARG A 129 1.29 29.24 -15.89
C ARG A 129 -0.08 28.56 -15.89
N ALA A 130 -0.30 27.56 -16.74
CA ALA A 130 -1.58 26.85 -16.83
C ALA A 130 -1.78 25.97 -15.60
N ARG A 131 -0.77 25.16 -15.26
CA ARG A 131 -0.77 24.30 -14.06
C ARG A 131 -0.86 25.11 -12.78
N ARG A 132 -0.12 26.22 -12.66
CA ARG A 132 -0.20 27.13 -11.52
C ARG A 132 -1.60 27.70 -11.32
N ARG A 133 -2.29 28.10 -12.40
CA ARG A 133 -3.67 28.62 -12.31
C ARG A 133 -4.64 27.52 -11.91
N ALA A 134 -4.52 26.33 -12.50
CA ALA A 134 -5.36 25.18 -12.16
C ALA A 134 -5.23 24.81 -10.67
N LEU A 135 -4.02 24.82 -10.12
CA LEU A 135 -3.74 24.48 -8.72
C LEU A 135 -4.05 25.60 -7.70
N GLY A 136 -4.65 26.73 -8.13
CA GLY A 136 -5.06 27.82 -7.23
C GLY A 136 -3.98 28.88 -6.97
N GLY A 137 -2.93 28.93 -7.79
CA GLY A 137 -1.89 29.96 -7.72
C GLY A 137 -0.64 29.55 -6.95
N GLY A 138 0.37 30.43 -6.97
CA GLY A 138 1.69 30.13 -6.38
C GLY A 138 1.64 29.93 -4.86
N ALA A 139 0.82 30.70 -4.15
CA ALA A 139 0.68 30.55 -2.69
C ALA A 139 0.08 29.19 -2.30
N ALA A 140 -0.93 28.71 -3.04
CA ALA A 140 -1.54 27.39 -2.80
C ALA A 140 -0.55 26.26 -3.08
N ILE A 141 0.29 26.38 -4.12
CA ILE A 141 1.36 25.43 -4.42
C ILE A 141 2.41 25.41 -3.31
N MET A 142 2.89 26.58 -2.85
CA MET A 142 3.87 26.65 -1.77
C MET A 142 3.33 26.09 -0.46
N ALA A 143 2.08 26.41 -0.11
CA ALA A 143 1.42 25.85 1.08
C ALA A 143 1.25 24.33 0.95
N SER A 144 0.86 23.83 -0.23
CA SER A 144 0.79 22.39 -0.51
C SER A 144 2.15 21.72 -0.37
N GLY A 145 3.22 22.32 -0.90
CA GLY A 145 4.59 21.83 -0.75
C GLY A 145 5.05 21.78 0.71
N ALA A 146 4.71 22.79 1.51
CA ALA A 146 5.03 22.80 2.94
C ALA A 146 4.28 21.71 3.73
N VAL A 147 2.98 21.54 3.45
CA VAL A 147 2.17 20.48 4.07
C VAL A 147 2.67 19.10 3.64
N GLU A 148 3.02 18.92 2.37
CA GLU A 148 3.61 17.68 1.85
C GLU A 148 4.95 17.38 2.50
N LEU A 149 5.84 18.37 2.61
CA LEU A 149 7.14 18.21 3.26
C LEU A 149 6.98 17.82 4.74
N ALA A 150 6.07 18.46 5.46
CA ALA A 150 5.77 18.12 6.84
C ALA A 150 5.20 16.70 6.96
N ALA A 151 4.22 16.35 6.12
CA ALA A 151 3.59 15.03 6.13
C ALA A 151 4.59 13.92 5.79
N SER A 152 5.38 14.07 4.73
CA SER A 152 6.39 13.09 4.32
C SER A 152 7.50 12.93 5.36
N THR A 153 7.96 14.04 5.98
CA THR A 153 8.95 14.00 7.07
C THR A 153 8.43 13.23 8.28
N LEU A 154 7.17 13.45 8.67
CA LEU A 154 6.57 12.76 9.82
C LEU A 154 6.24 11.28 9.53
N LEU A 155 5.92 10.94 8.27
CA LEU A 155 5.63 9.56 7.86
C LEU A 155 6.90 8.71 7.69
N ALA A 156 8.01 9.32 7.26
CA ALA A 156 9.23 8.60 6.91
C ALA A 156 9.79 7.67 8.01
N PRO A 157 9.86 8.06 9.31
CA PRO A 157 10.34 7.17 10.36
C PRO A 157 9.50 5.89 10.52
N ALA A 158 8.17 6.02 10.45
CA ALA A 158 7.29 4.86 10.53
C ALA A 158 7.44 3.97 9.29
N GLN A 159 7.60 4.57 8.10
CA GLN A 159 7.88 3.83 6.88
C GLN A 159 9.22 3.09 6.94
N MET A 160 10.28 3.72 7.46
CA MET A 160 11.58 3.09 7.68
C MET A 160 11.44 1.84 8.56
N LEU A 161 10.75 1.92 9.70
CA LEU A 161 10.57 0.77 10.59
C LEU A 161 9.76 -0.35 9.94
N MET A 162 8.71 -0.01 9.19
CA MET A 162 7.95 -0.99 8.41
C MET A 162 8.83 -1.67 7.34
N GLN A 163 9.65 -0.90 6.62
CA GLN A 163 10.57 -1.46 5.62
C GLN A 163 11.67 -2.31 6.24
N CYS A 164 12.22 -1.92 7.40
CA CYS A 164 13.14 -2.76 8.16
C CYS A 164 12.51 -4.11 8.52
N ARG A 165 11.26 -4.08 8.99
CA ARG A 165 10.49 -5.29 9.26
C ARG A 165 10.27 -6.12 7.99
N HIS A 166 9.91 -5.50 6.87
CA HIS A 166 9.74 -6.21 5.59
C HIS A 166 11.02 -6.93 5.19
N VAL A 167 12.16 -6.23 5.19
CA VAL A 167 13.47 -6.81 4.87
C VAL A 167 13.78 -8.00 5.80
N ALA A 168 13.60 -7.83 7.10
CA ALA A 168 13.84 -8.90 8.08
C ALA A 168 12.94 -10.12 7.83
N GLU A 169 11.64 -9.91 7.59
CA GLU A 169 10.68 -10.98 7.32
C GLU A 169 11.00 -11.73 6.01
N ILE A 170 11.38 -11.01 4.96
CA ILE A 170 11.76 -11.60 3.66
C ILE A 170 13.03 -12.43 3.79
N VAL A 171 14.06 -11.92 4.49
CA VAL A 171 15.30 -12.67 4.76
C VAL A 171 15.03 -13.92 5.60
N LEU A 172 14.05 -13.88 6.49
CA LEU A 172 13.58 -15.04 7.26
C LEU A 172 12.65 -15.98 6.47
N GLY A 173 12.44 -15.75 5.17
CA GLY A 173 11.62 -16.59 4.29
C GLY A 173 10.11 -16.42 4.46
N ARG A 174 9.64 -15.34 5.09
CA ARG A 174 8.21 -15.05 5.26
C ARG A 174 7.67 -14.30 4.04
N ASP A 175 6.79 -14.96 3.30
CA ASP A 175 6.11 -14.38 2.14
C ASP A 175 5.15 -13.24 2.54
N ALA A 176 4.94 -12.27 1.65
CA ALA A 176 3.93 -11.24 1.77
C ALA A 176 2.50 -11.77 1.56
N GLY A 177 2.36 -12.87 0.82
CA GLY A 177 1.07 -13.43 0.43
C GLY A 177 0.28 -12.50 -0.50
N TRP A 178 -0.88 -12.99 -0.95
CA TRP A 178 -1.84 -12.20 -1.70
C TRP A 178 -3.05 -11.88 -0.85
N SER A 179 -3.37 -10.60 -0.70
CA SER A 179 -4.58 -10.14 0.00
C SER A 179 -5.34 -9.20 -0.92
N PRO A 180 -6.68 -9.28 -0.95
CA PRO A 180 -7.49 -8.37 -1.73
C PRO A 180 -7.22 -6.92 -1.32
N GLN A 181 -6.98 -6.08 -2.32
CA GLN A 181 -6.71 -4.66 -2.11
C GLN A 181 -8.03 -3.94 -1.90
N ALA A 182 -8.19 -3.31 -0.73
CA ALA A 182 -9.28 -2.36 -0.51
C ALA A 182 -9.06 -1.16 -1.45
N ARG A 183 -10.04 -0.89 -2.31
CA ARG A 183 -10.00 0.21 -3.29
C ARG A 183 -10.61 1.50 -2.73
N ASP A 184 -11.53 1.38 -1.76
CA ASP A 184 -12.19 2.54 -1.17
C ASP A 184 -11.45 3.05 0.08
N GLY A 185 -11.30 4.38 0.15
CA GLY A 185 -10.73 5.07 1.31
C GLY A 185 -11.69 5.08 2.49
N ALA A 186 -11.52 4.13 3.40
CA ALA A 186 -12.16 4.17 4.71
C ALA A 186 -11.12 4.48 5.79
N ALA A 187 -11.49 5.36 6.73
CA ALA A 187 -10.64 5.64 7.88
C ALA A 187 -10.39 4.35 8.67
N LEU A 188 -9.11 4.04 8.92
CA LEU A 188 -8.72 2.86 9.69
C LEU A 188 -9.33 2.92 11.11
N PRO A 189 -9.98 1.83 11.59
CA PRO A 189 -10.39 1.74 12.99
C PRO A 189 -9.20 1.96 13.92
N TRP A 190 -9.42 2.65 15.04
CA TRP A 190 -8.35 2.96 16.00
C TRP A 190 -7.62 1.72 16.48
N SER A 191 -8.35 0.62 16.72
CA SER A 191 -7.78 -0.68 17.08
C SER A 191 -6.76 -1.18 16.05
N GLN A 192 -7.05 -1.03 14.75
CA GLN A 192 -6.13 -1.43 13.68
C GLN A 192 -4.92 -0.50 13.59
N ALA A 193 -5.13 0.81 13.74
CA ALA A 193 -4.04 1.79 13.73
C ALA A 193 -3.05 1.55 14.89
N TRP A 194 -3.55 1.32 16.10
CA TRP A 194 -2.73 1.00 17.27
C TRP A 194 -2.10 -0.39 17.18
N ARG A 195 -2.78 -1.38 16.61
CA ARG A 195 -2.17 -2.69 16.35
C ARG A 195 -1.01 -2.61 15.37
N ALA A 196 -1.10 -1.73 14.36
CA ALA A 196 -0.05 -1.59 13.36
C ALA A 196 1.10 -0.66 13.81
N HIS A 197 0.81 0.42 14.54
CA HIS A 197 1.78 1.46 14.86
C HIS A 197 2.02 1.67 16.37
N GLY A 198 1.37 0.90 17.25
CA GLY A 198 1.55 1.04 18.69
C GLY A 198 2.99 0.85 19.13
N GLY A 199 3.68 -0.15 18.57
CA GLY A 199 5.12 -0.37 18.82
C GLY A 199 5.99 0.81 18.38
N HIS A 200 5.64 1.47 17.25
CA HIS A 200 6.35 2.67 16.80
C HIS A 200 6.16 3.83 17.77
N ALA A 201 4.92 4.05 18.23
CA ALA A 201 4.59 5.13 19.16
C ALA A 201 5.26 4.93 20.53
N THR A 202 5.25 3.70 21.06
CA THR A 202 5.92 3.39 22.33
C THR A 202 7.44 3.52 22.21
N LEU A 203 8.03 3.12 21.08
CA LEU A 203 9.46 3.28 20.83
C LEU A 203 9.86 4.76 20.80
N GLY A 204 9.11 5.57 20.03
CA GLY A 204 9.34 7.01 19.95
C GLY A 204 9.22 7.69 21.32
N ALA A 205 8.16 7.36 22.08
CA ALA A 205 7.96 7.91 23.42
C ALA A 205 9.05 7.47 24.41
N GLY A 206 9.49 6.21 24.36
CA GLY A 206 10.55 5.70 25.23
C GLY A 206 11.90 6.37 24.97
N ILE A 207 12.28 6.51 23.70
CA ILE A 207 13.51 7.24 23.32
C ILE A 207 13.41 8.71 23.72
N ALA A 208 12.26 9.36 23.47
CA ALA A 208 12.04 10.74 23.85
C ALA A 208 12.17 10.96 25.37
N ALA A 209 11.60 10.07 26.18
CA ALA A 209 11.70 10.13 27.64
C ALA A 209 13.15 9.95 28.12
N ALA A 210 13.88 8.98 27.55
CA ALA A 210 15.28 8.75 27.89
C ALA A 210 16.17 9.97 27.54
N LEU A 211 15.97 10.56 26.35
CA LEU A 211 16.70 11.76 25.94
C LEU A 211 16.30 12.99 26.75
N ALA A 212 15.02 13.14 27.13
CA ALA A 212 14.56 14.22 28.01
C ALA A 212 15.28 14.20 29.36
N ALA A 213 15.52 13.00 29.90
CA ALA A 213 16.18 12.83 31.19
C ALA A 213 17.71 12.99 31.12
N THR A 214 18.33 12.65 29.99
CA THR A 214 19.80 12.57 29.87
C THR A 214 20.41 13.71 29.05
N GLN A 215 19.82 14.05 27.90
CA GLN A 215 20.39 14.96 26.90
C GLN A 215 19.28 15.73 26.15
N PRO A 216 18.58 16.67 26.83
CA PRO A 216 17.43 17.35 26.26
C PRO A 216 17.76 18.15 25.00
N GLN A 217 19.00 18.63 24.83
CA GLN A 217 19.42 19.30 23.59
C GLN A 217 19.26 18.43 22.33
N VAL A 218 19.37 17.10 22.45
CA VAL A 218 19.26 16.16 21.32
C VAL A 218 17.81 16.02 20.84
N LEU A 219 16.82 16.26 21.71
CA LEU A 219 15.41 16.13 21.37
C LEU A 219 14.99 17.07 20.25
N VAL A 220 15.52 18.29 20.20
CA VAL A 220 15.18 19.26 19.15
C VAL A 220 15.60 18.72 17.78
N TRP A 221 16.79 18.12 17.70
CA TRP A 221 17.35 17.55 16.47
C TRP A 221 16.62 16.28 16.03
N LEU A 222 16.22 15.42 16.98
CA LEU A 222 15.47 14.20 16.68
C LEU A 222 13.95 14.40 16.66
N SER A 223 13.46 15.62 16.91
CA SER A 223 12.04 15.90 17.07
C SER A 223 11.18 15.46 15.89
N PRO A 224 11.57 15.64 14.61
CA PRO A 224 10.73 15.18 13.50
C PRO A 224 10.60 13.65 13.46
N VAL A 225 11.68 12.94 13.81
CA VAL A 225 11.71 11.47 13.88
C VAL A 225 10.84 10.98 15.03
N LEU A 226 11.05 11.51 16.23
CA LEU A 226 10.31 11.11 17.44
C LEU A 226 8.83 11.47 17.34
N ALA A 227 8.50 12.68 16.88
CA ALA A 227 7.13 13.11 16.65
C ALA A 227 6.44 12.23 15.59
N GLY A 228 7.12 11.91 14.49
CA GLY A 228 6.61 11.01 13.46
C GLY A 228 6.28 9.62 14.01
N LEU A 229 7.15 9.05 14.83
CA LEU A 229 6.93 7.75 15.48
C LEU A 229 5.77 7.80 16.49
N MET A 230 5.74 8.80 17.37
CA MET A 230 4.69 8.96 18.38
C MET A 230 3.31 9.20 17.75
N LEU A 231 3.26 9.95 16.65
CA LEU A 231 2.03 10.26 15.92
C LEU A 231 1.68 9.22 14.85
N ALA A 232 2.48 8.17 14.66
CA ALA A 232 2.28 7.19 13.58
C ALA A 232 0.86 6.58 13.54
N PRO A 233 0.20 6.21 14.67
CA PRO A 233 -1.18 5.73 14.63
C PRO A 233 -2.17 6.79 14.08
N TRP A 234 -1.99 8.05 14.47
CA TRP A 234 -2.80 9.18 14.02
C TRP A 234 -2.57 9.46 12.53
N LEU A 235 -1.30 9.58 12.12
CA LEU A 235 -0.90 9.86 10.74
C LEU A 235 -1.37 8.75 9.79
N SER A 236 -1.23 7.48 10.19
CA SER A 236 -1.72 6.36 9.38
C SER A 236 -3.23 6.42 9.20
N ARG A 237 -4.00 6.78 10.23
CA ARG A 237 -5.45 6.91 10.11
C ARG A 237 -5.84 8.10 9.24
N LEU A 238 -5.19 9.25 9.44
CA LEU A 238 -5.43 10.47 8.68
C LEU A 238 -5.17 10.26 7.18
N SER A 239 -4.13 9.49 6.84
CA SER A 239 -3.75 9.20 5.44
C SER A 239 -4.84 8.50 4.61
N GLY A 240 -5.80 7.81 5.26
CA GLY A 240 -6.92 7.16 4.57
C GLY A 240 -8.29 7.72 4.92
N GLN A 241 -8.33 8.88 5.58
CA GLN A 241 -9.58 9.52 5.96
C GLN A 241 -10.06 10.45 4.85
N THR A 242 -11.15 10.07 4.17
CA THR A 242 -11.80 10.88 3.12
C THR A 242 -12.13 12.29 3.57
N ARG A 243 -12.66 12.47 4.79
CA ARG A 243 -12.97 13.81 5.34
C ARG A 243 -11.76 14.74 5.40
N ALA A 244 -10.59 14.22 5.77
CA ALA A 244 -9.37 15.02 5.83
C ALA A 244 -8.91 15.42 4.42
N GLY A 245 -8.96 14.48 3.47
CA GLY A 245 -8.71 14.77 2.06
C GLY A 245 -9.67 15.81 1.48
N SER A 246 -10.97 15.69 1.76
CA SER A 246 -11.98 16.67 1.35
C SER A 246 -11.74 18.05 1.95
N ALA A 247 -11.30 18.13 3.21
CA ALA A 247 -10.98 19.40 3.87
C ALA A 247 -9.74 20.07 3.24
N LEU A 248 -8.68 19.30 2.96
CA LEU A 248 -7.50 19.79 2.26
C LEU A 248 -7.85 20.29 0.85
N ARG A 249 -8.66 19.52 0.12
CA ARG A 249 -9.17 19.90 -1.20
C ARG A 249 -9.99 21.20 -1.14
N ALA A 250 -10.87 21.34 -0.16
CA ALA A 250 -11.66 22.56 0.05
C ALA A 250 -10.80 23.77 0.41
N ALA A 251 -9.71 23.57 1.14
CA ALA A 251 -8.70 24.59 1.42
C ALA A 251 -7.78 24.90 0.22
N GLY A 252 -7.96 24.21 -0.90
CA GLY A 252 -7.14 24.36 -2.10
C GLY A 252 -5.75 23.72 -2.01
N LEU A 253 -5.51 22.89 -0.99
CA LEU A 253 -4.21 22.26 -0.69
C LEU A 253 -4.13 20.83 -1.21
N LEU A 254 -2.90 20.41 -1.57
CA LEU A 254 -2.56 19.05 -2.01
C LEU A 254 -3.43 18.51 -3.16
N ARG A 255 -3.93 19.40 -4.02
CA ARG A 255 -4.75 19.03 -5.18
C ARG A 255 -3.88 18.56 -6.33
N THR A 256 -4.38 17.59 -7.08
CA THR A 256 -3.85 17.22 -8.40
C THR A 256 -4.69 17.84 -9.51
N VAL A 257 -4.17 17.91 -10.74
CA VAL A 257 -4.92 18.46 -11.87
C VAL A 257 -6.08 17.52 -12.22
N GLU A 258 -5.85 16.23 -12.09
CA GLU A 258 -6.77 15.13 -12.34
C GLU A 258 -7.96 15.12 -11.37
N GLU A 259 -7.77 15.58 -10.13
CA GLU A 259 -8.88 15.77 -9.17
C GLU A 259 -9.77 16.98 -9.48
N ILE A 260 -9.24 17.96 -10.23
CA ILE A 260 -9.97 19.17 -10.64
C ILE A 260 -10.70 18.90 -11.95
N ALA A 261 -10.02 18.26 -12.90
CA ALA A 261 -10.55 17.86 -14.19
C ALA A 261 -10.32 16.36 -14.37
N ALA A 262 -11.31 15.56 -13.94
CA ALA A 262 -11.25 14.11 -14.06
C ALA A 262 -11.02 13.70 -15.52
N PRO A 263 -10.04 12.83 -15.82
CA PRO A 263 -9.78 12.36 -17.18
C PRO A 263 -10.99 11.62 -17.76
N PRO A 264 -11.27 11.74 -19.09
CA PRO A 264 -12.41 11.07 -19.71
C PRO A 264 -12.42 9.54 -19.50
N LEU A 265 -11.24 8.90 -19.52
CA LEU A 265 -11.11 7.46 -19.30
C LEU A 265 -11.44 7.07 -17.86
N ALA A 266 -11.07 7.88 -16.87
CA ALA A 266 -11.44 7.65 -15.48
C ALA A 266 -12.95 7.79 -15.28
N GLN A 267 -13.57 8.82 -15.88
CA GLN A 267 -15.03 8.99 -15.84
C GLN A 267 -15.77 7.82 -16.52
N ALA A 268 -15.26 7.33 -17.66
CA ALA A 268 -15.83 6.17 -18.35
C ALA A 268 -15.68 4.89 -17.52
N ALA A 269 -14.55 4.70 -16.83
CA ALA A 269 -14.33 3.57 -15.93
C ALA A 269 -15.24 3.63 -14.69
N ASP A 270 -15.46 4.81 -14.12
CA ASP A 270 -16.40 5.01 -13.01
C ASP A 270 -17.85 4.74 -13.45
N ALA A 271 -18.25 5.23 -14.63
CA ALA A 271 -19.56 4.94 -15.21
C ALA A 271 -19.76 3.45 -15.49
N ALA A 272 -18.76 2.78 -16.07
CA ALA A 272 -18.79 1.34 -16.29
C ALA A 272 -18.84 0.58 -14.95
N SER A 273 -18.08 1.00 -13.94
CA SER A 273 -18.11 0.39 -12.60
C SER A 273 -19.48 0.55 -11.94
N ALA A 274 -20.13 1.70 -12.07
CA ALA A 274 -21.49 1.93 -11.59
C ALA A 274 -22.51 1.07 -12.34
N GLN A 275 -22.37 0.92 -13.66
CA GLN A 275 -23.20 0.01 -14.46
C GLN A 275 -23.02 -1.45 -14.04
N ILE A 276 -21.78 -1.90 -13.82
CA ILE A 276 -21.47 -3.24 -13.34
C ILE A 276 -22.05 -3.45 -11.94
N ALA A 277 -21.92 -2.48 -11.03
CA ALA A 277 -22.49 -2.57 -9.69
C ALA A 277 -24.02 -2.63 -9.72
N ALA A 278 -24.67 -1.83 -10.57
CA ALA A 278 -26.11 -1.87 -10.76
C ALA A 278 -26.57 -3.21 -11.38
N ALA A 279 -25.84 -3.72 -12.38
CA ALA A 279 -26.10 -5.04 -12.96
C ALA A 279 -25.86 -6.16 -11.93
N SER A 280 -24.84 -6.03 -11.08
CA SER A 280 -24.52 -7.00 -10.02
C SER A 280 -25.49 -6.94 -8.83
N ALA A 281 -26.35 -5.92 -8.76
CA ALA A 281 -27.47 -5.91 -7.82
C ALA A 281 -28.57 -6.90 -8.23
N GLN A 282 -28.56 -7.36 -9.48
CA GLN A 282 -29.40 -8.46 -9.94
C GLN A 282 -28.91 -9.77 -9.29
N GLY A 283 -29.83 -10.47 -8.64
CA GLY A 283 -29.59 -11.75 -8.00
C GLY A 283 -29.86 -12.93 -8.91
N LEU A 284 -29.67 -14.14 -8.38
CA LEU A 284 -29.98 -15.37 -9.11
C LEU A 284 -31.42 -15.39 -9.64
N ALA A 285 -32.39 -14.87 -8.85
CA ALA A 285 -33.80 -14.84 -9.23
C ALA A 285 -34.07 -14.09 -10.55
N ASP A 286 -33.30 -13.05 -10.85
CA ASP A 286 -33.47 -12.27 -12.09
C ASP A 286 -33.15 -13.10 -13.34
N LEU A 287 -32.35 -14.18 -13.21
CA LEU A 287 -32.11 -15.13 -14.30
C LEU A 287 -33.37 -15.90 -14.69
N ILE A 288 -34.40 -15.99 -13.84
CA ILE A 288 -35.69 -16.59 -14.21
C ILE A 288 -36.43 -15.63 -15.13
N ASP A 289 -36.59 -14.38 -14.67
CA ASP A 289 -37.51 -13.41 -15.24
C ASP A 289 -36.92 -12.69 -16.46
N ASP A 290 -35.59 -12.57 -16.56
CA ASP A 290 -34.90 -11.96 -17.68
C ASP A 290 -34.31 -13.02 -18.63
N ALA A 291 -34.95 -13.18 -19.80
CA ALA A 291 -34.50 -14.10 -20.85
C ALA A 291 -33.13 -13.71 -21.43
N TRP A 292 -32.84 -12.41 -21.56
CA TRP A 292 -31.60 -11.92 -22.13
C TRP A 292 -30.44 -12.14 -21.18
N LEU A 293 -30.63 -11.80 -19.89
CA LEU A 293 -29.62 -11.98 -18.86
C LEU A 293 -29.17 -13.45 -18.76
N ALA A 294 -30.11 -14.37 -18.72
CA ALA A 294 -29.78 -15.79 -18.61
C ALA A 294 -29.25 -16.40 -19.91
N ALA A 295 -29.63 -15.90 -21.09
CA ALA A 295 -28.97 -16.28 -22.34
C ALA A 295 -27.51 -15.80 -22.36
N GLY A 296 -27.25 -14.55 -21.93
CA GLY A 296 -25.91 -14.00 -21.79
C GLY A 296 -25.06 -14.78 -20.78
N HIS A 297 -25.61 -15.09 -19.61
CA HIS A 297 -24.96 -15.92 -18.60
C HIS A 297 -24.63 -17.32 -19.14
N THR A 298 -25.59 -17.98 -19.78
CA THR A 298 -25.38 -19.31 -20.39
C THR A 298 -24.28 -19.29 -21.45
N ALA A 299 -24.19 -18.22 -22.25
CA ALA A 299 -23.14 -18.06 -23.26
C ALA A 299 -21.74 -17.83 -22.65
N MET A 300 -21.64 -17.36 -21.41
CA MET A 300 -20.38 -17.24 -20.67
C MET A 300 -19.93 -18.56 -20.03
N LEU A 301 -20.83 -19.53 -19.89
CA LEU A 301 -20.49 -20.85 -19.40
C LEU A 301 -19.70 -21.60 -20.47
N GLY A 302 -18.48 -22.00 -20.12
CA GLY A 302 -17.71 -22.91 -20.95
C GLY A 302 -18.31 -24.32 -20.94
N ASP A 303 -17.96 -25.13 -21.93
CA ASP A 303 -18.37 -26.53 -21.99
C ASP A 303 -17.61 -27.33 -20.92
N ARG A 304 -18.20 -27.45 -19.73
CA ARG A 304 -17.60 -28.11 -18.54
C ARG A 304 -17.99 -29.59 -18.42
N ALA A 305 -18.31 -30.23 -19.55
CA ALA A 305 -18.76 -31.62 -19.61
C ALA A 305 -17.72 -32.63 -19.04
N ASP A 306 -16.43 -32.27 -19.02
CA ASP A 306 -15.34 -33.25 -18.85
C ASP A 306 -14.52 -33.13 -17.55
N ALA A 307 -15.01 -32.46 -16.51
CA ALA A 307 -14.28 -32.42 -15.23
C ALA A 307 -14.38 -33.78 -14.49
N PRO A 308 -13.26 -34.48 -14.22
CA PRO A 308 -13.30 -35.80 -13.58
C PRO A 308 -13.74 -35.70 -12.10
N GLY A 309 -14.78 -36.46 -11.73
CA GLY A 309 -15.22 -36.65 -10.34
C GLY A 309 -16.72 -36.40 -10.10
N VAL A 310 -17.28 -37.02 -9.06
CA VAL A 310 -18.70 -36.83 -8.67
C VAL A 310 -18.90 -35.45 -8.06
N ARG A 311 -19.68 -34.58 -8.72
CA ARG A 311 -20.05 -33.26 -8.20
C ARG A 311 -21.30 -33.35 -7.32
N LEU A 312 -21.10 -33.66 -6.05
CA LEU A 312 -22.18 -33.71 -5.05
C LEU A 312 -23.11 -32.47 -5.09
N PRO A 313 -22.60 -31.22 -5.11
CA PRO A 313 -23.45 -30.03 -5.15
C PRO A 313 -24.35 -29.95 -6.39
N SER A 314 -23.87 -30.39 -7.55
CA SER A 314 -24.63 -30.38 -8.81
C SER A 314 -25.76 -31.40 -8.78
N ILE A 315 -25.49 -32.59 -8.21
CA ILE A 315 -26.48 -33.66 -8.07
C ILE A 315 -27.56 -33.28 -7.06
N THR A 316 -27.16 -32.76 -5.89
CA THR A 316 -28.12 -32.33 -4.87
C THR A 316 -28.91 -31.12 -5.34
N ALA A 317 -28.28 -30.18 -6.06
CA ALA A 317 -28.99 -29.07 -6.70
C ALA A 317 -30.04 -29.56 -7.70
N ALA A 318 -29.69 -30.48 -8.60
CA ALA A 318 -30.63 -31.06 -9.57
C ALA A 318 -31.84 -31.69 -8.87
N ALA A 319 -31.59 -32.47 -7.81
CA ALA A 319 -32.65 -33.13 -7.03
C ALA A 319 -33.58 -32.13 -6.34
N LYS A 320 -33.02 -31.09 -5.72
CA LYS A 320 -33.80 -30.01 -5.08
C LYS A 320 -34.61 -29.20 -6.08
N ILE A 321 -34.04 -28.89 -7.23
CA ILE A 321 -34.73 -28.18 -8.33
C ILE A 321 -35.90 -29.01 -8.86
N ALA A 322 -35.72 -30.32 -9.03
CA ALA A 322 -36.77 -31.22 -9.50
C ALA A 322 -37.88 -31.45 -8.47
N ALA A 323 -37.55 -31.41 -7.17
CA ALA A 323 -38.50 -31.59 -6.08
C ALA A 323 -39.27 -30.31 -5.72
N ALA A 324 -38.79 -29.14 -6.13
CA ALA A 324 -39.43 -27.87 -5.83
C ALA A 324 -40.64 -27.60 -6.75
N ASP A 325 -41.69 -27.04 -6.18
CA ASP A 325 -42.91 -26.60 -6.87
C ASP A 325 -42.67 -25.40 -7.81
N GLY A 326 -41.52 -24.74 -7.66
CA GLY A 326 -41.13 -23.63 -8.50
C GLY A 326 -39.73 -23.09 -8.21
N PRO A 327 -39.21 -22.19 -9.06
CA PRO A 327 -37.84 -21.74 -8.99
C PRO A 327 -37.51 -20.91 -7.74
N ALA A 328 -38.49 -20.21 -7.16
CA ALA A 328 -38.32 -19.50 -5.89
C ALA A 328 -38.09 -20.46 -4.71
N GLN A 329 -38.90 -21.52 -4.61
CA GLN A 329 -38.76 -22.54 -3.56
C GLN A 329 -37.45 -23.33 -3.73
N ALA A 330 -37.05 -23.62 -4.97
CA ALA A 330 -35.74 -24.23 -5.23
C ALA A 330 -34.59 -23.38 -4.66
N LEU A 331 -34.59 -22.06 -4.87
CA LEU A 331 -33.54 -21.18 -4.31
C LEU A 331 -33.49 -21.20 -2.78
N GLU A 332 -34.63 -21.28 -2.11
CA GLU A 332 -34.67 -21.39 -0.64
C GLU A 332 -34.01 -22.67 -0.13
N TRP A 333 -34.11 -23.78 -0.88
CA TRP A 333 -33.54 -25.07 -0.50
C TRP A 333 -32.07 -25.22 -0.86
N LEU A 334 -31.58 -24.45 -1.84
CA LEU A 334 -30.19 -24.52 -2.31
C LEU A 334 -29.25 -23.76 -1.36
N ASP A 335 -28.20 -24.45 -0.91
CA ASP A 335 -27.11 -23.85 -0.15
C ASP A 335 -26.12 -23.06 -1.03
N ALA A 336 -25.08 -22.48 -0.44
CA ALA A 336 -24.11 -21.66 -1.17
C ALA A 336 -23.32 -22.44 -2.25
N HIS A 337 -23.01 -23.71 -2.02
CA HIS A 337 -22.28 -24.55 -2.98
C HIS A 337 -23.19 -25.00 -4.12
N GLU A 338 -24.44 -25.31 -3.81
CA GLU A 338 -25.45 -25.71 -4.78
C GLU A 338 -25.91 -24.54 -5.66
N ARG A 339 -26.04 -23.33 -5.10
CA ARG A 339 -26.28 -22.10 -5.88
C ARG A 339 -25.13 -21.79 -6.82
N LEU A 340 -23.88 -22.05 -6.40
CA LEU A 340 -22.72 -21.91 -7.27
C LEU A 340 -22.78 -22.94 -8.41
N ALA A 341 -23.13 -24.20 -8.13
CA ALA A 341 -23.31 -25.22 -9.15
C ALA A 341 -24.42 -24.87 -10.15
N LEU A 342 -25.55 -24.31 -9.67
CA LEU A 342 -26.65 -23.84 -10.52
C LEU A 342 -26.20 -22.77 -11.52
N VAL A 343 -25.34 -21.83 -11.12
CA VAL A 343 -24.82 -20.80 -12.03
C VAL A 343 -23.60 -21.23 -12.84
N ASP A 344 -22.93 -22.33 -12.50
CA ASP A 344 -21.76 -22.82 -13.25
C ASP A 344 -22.15 -23.85 -14.34
N GLU A 345 -23.40 -24.36 -14.32
CA GLU A 345 -23.87 -25.42 -15.22
C GLU A 345 -25.13 -25.02 -16.01
N ALA A 346 -24.98 -24.94 -17.34
CA ALA A 346 -26.08 -24.57 -18.24
C ALA A 346 -27.31 -25.50 -18.11
N ALA A 347 -27.08 -26.80 -17.89
CA ALA A 347 -28.15 -27.78 -17.75
C ALA A 347 -28.99 -27.57 -16.47
N LEU A 348 -28.34 -27.28 -15.34
CA LEU A 348 -29.03 -26.97 -14.08
C LEU A 348 -29.80 -25.66 -14.19
N LEU A 349 -29.19 -24.64 -14.80
CA LEU A 349 -29.84 -23.35 -15.02
C LEU A 349 -31.10 -23.50 -15.90
N ALA A 350 -31.00 -24.24 -17.00
CA ALA A 350 -32.15 -24.52 -17.87
C ALA A 350 -33.26 -25.29 -17.15
N ALA A 351 -32.90 -26.29 -16.33
CA ALA A 351 -33.85 -27.07 -15.54
C ALA A 351 -34.60 -26.24 -14.50
N TRP A 352 -33.86 -25.37 -13.81
CA TRP A 352 -34.42 -24.49 -12.80
C TRP A 352 -35.37 -23.45 -13.41
N ARG A 353 -34.98 -22.83 -14.53
CA ARG A 353 -35.86 -21.90 -15.27
C ARG A 353 -37.08 -22.58 -15.91
N GLY A 354 -36.94 -23.84 -16.30
CA GLY A 354 -38.01 -24.65 -16.89
C GLY A 354 -39.05 -25.17 -15.88
N GLY A 355 -38.98 -24.77 -14.61
CA GLY A 355 -39.94 -25.19 -13.58
C GLY A 355 -39.76 -26.64 -13.12
N GLY A 356 -38.51 -27.09 -12.96
CA GLY A 356 -38.20 -28.36 -12.29
C GLY A 356 -38.16 -29.60 -13.21
N LYS A 357 -38.42 -29.45 -14.51
CA LYS A 357 -38.34 -30.59 -15.45
C LYS A 357 -36.92 -30.78 -16.02
N ALA A 358 -35.91 -30.93 -15.16
CA ALA A 358 -34.69 -31.62 -15.58
C ALA A 358 -34.99 -33.12 -15.67
N PRO A 359 -34.50 -33.84 -16.69
CA PRO A 359 -34.50 -35.29 -16.65
C PRO A 359 -33.49 -35.72 -15.58
N VAL A 360 -34.00 -36.18 -14.43
CA VAL A 360 -33.24 -36.66 -13.26
C VAL A 360 -32.25 -37.81 -13.57
N ILE A 361 -32.19 -38.28 -14.83
CA ILE A 361 -31.54 -39.55 -15.21
C ILE A 361 -30.35 -39.40 -16.18
N ALA A 362 -30.02 -38.19 -16.69
CA ALA A 362 -28.91 -38.07 -17.65
C ALA A 362 -27.52 -37.83 -17.04
N LEU A 363 -27.41 -37.33 -15.80
CA LEU A 363 -26.13 -36.97 -15.18
C LEU A 363 -25.37 -38.13 -14.51
N ALA A 364 -25.95 -39.33 -14.47
CA ALA A 364 -25.34 -40.53 -13.86
C ALA A 364 -24.74 -41.52 -14.87
N ALA A 365 -24.78 -41.22 -16.18
CA ALA A 365 -24.55 -42.21 -17.24
C ALA A 365 -23.36 -41.90 -18.18
N SER A 366 -22.35 -41.13 -17.76
CA SER A 366 -21.02 -41.17 -18.39
C SER A 366 -20.03 -41.83 -17.43
N ARG A 367 -19.83 -43.14 -17.62
CA ARG A 367 -18.67 -43.87 -17.12
C ARG A 367 -17.64 -44.00 -18.21
#